data_AF-A0A1S1LMM0-F1
#
_entry.id   AF-A0A1S1LMM0-F1
#
_cell.length_a   1.000
_cell.length_b   1.000
_cell.length_c   1.000
_cell.angle_alpha   90.00
_cell.angle_beta   90.00
_cell.angle_gamma   90.00
#
_symmetry.space_group_name_H-M   'P 1'
#
loop_
_entity.id
_entity.type
_entity.pdbx_description
1 polymer ?
#
loop_
_entity_poly.entity_id
_entity_poly.type
_entity_poly.pdbx_seq_one_letter_code
_entity_poly.pdbx_strand_id
1 'polypeptide(L)' 'MSEPWLSADDISAHLGGTKDTVYAWIADKAMPAHKVGRLWKFQASEV' A
#
# COMPACT_ATOMS: atom_id res chain seq x y z
N MET A 1 -9.37 2.31 -17.67
CA MET A 1 -10.21 2.61 -16.49
C MET A 1 -9.27 2.99 -15.35
N SER A 2 -9.57 4.01 -14.55
CA SER A 2 -8.71 4.39 -13.41
C SER A 2 -8.96 3.40 -12.27
N GLU A 3 -7.91 2.77 -11.77
CA GLU A 3 -7.97 1.96 -10.56
C GLU A 3 -8.16 2.89 -9.33
N PRO A 4 -8.96 2.50 -8.32
CA PRO A 4 -9.05 3.24 -7.07
C PRO A 4 -7.78 3.10 -6.22
N TRP A 5 -7.33 4.21 -5.64
CA TRP A 5 -6.20 4.22 -4.71
C TRP A 5 -6.59 3.66 -3.34
N LEU A 6 -5.86 2.64 -2.89
CA LEU A 6 -6.06 1.95 -1.63
C LEU A 6 -5.33 2.64 -0.48
N SER A 7 -5.87 2.53 0.73
CA SER A 7 -5.17 2.90 1.97
C SER A 7 -4.27 1.75 2.46
N ALA A 8 -3.49 2.02 3.52
CA ALA A 8 -2.71 0.98 4.18
C ALA A 8 -3.58 -0.15 4.79
N ASP A 9 -4.80 0.17 5.25
CA ASP A 9 -5.76 -0.85 5.69
C ASP A 9 -6.18 -1.73 4.50
N ASP A 10 -6.64 -1.10 3.43
CA ASP A 10 -7.23 -1.81 2.29
C ASP A 10 -6.19 -2.70 1.59
N ILE A 11 -4.96 -2.21 1.40
CA ILE A 11 -3.90 -3.01 0.79
C ILE A 11 -3.44 -4.14 1.71
N SER A 12 -3.44 -3.94 3.03
CA SER A 12 -3.11 -5.02 3.97
C SER A 12 -4.15 -6.14 3.91
N ALA A 13 -5.44 -5.79 3.83
CA ALA A 13 -6.52 -6.75 3.63
C ALA A 13 -6.43 -7.46 2.27
N HIS A 14 -6.08 -6.72 1.21
CA HIS A 14 -5.89 -7.27 -0.14
C HIS A 14 -4.77 -8.31 -0.19
N LEU A 15 -3.65 -8.05 0.51
CA LEU A 15 -2.48 -8.93 0.54
C LEU A 15 -2.57 -10.06 1.59
N GLY A 16 -3.59 -10.06 2.44
CA GLY A 16 -3.70 -11.00 3.56
C GLY A 16 -2.68 -10.76 4.68
N GLY A 17 -2.24 -9.51 4.87
CA GLY A 17 -1.26 -9.11 5.88
C GLY A 17 -1.81 -8.08 6.87
N THR A 18 -0.93 -7.53 7.71
CA THR A 18 -1.24 -6.41 8.60
C THR A 18 -0.63 -5.12 8.04
N LYS A 19 -1.13 -3.97 8.52
CA LYS A 19 -0.52 -2.67 8.25
C LYS A 19 0.97 -2.62 8.58
N ASP A 20 1.37 -3.24 9.68
CA ASP A 20 2.77 -3.26 10.10
C ASP A 20 3.65 -3.97 9.06
N THR A 21 3.15 -5.07 8.48
CA THR A 21 3.83 -5.77 7.39
C THR A 21 3.93 -4.91 6.14
N VAL A 22 2.87 -4.17 5.80
CA VAL A 22 2.89 -3.22 4.67
C VAL A 22 3.94 -2.14 4.91
N TYR A 23 3.98 -1.51 6.09
CA TYR A 23 4.99 -0.51 6.41
C TYR A 23 6.42 -1.07 6.40
N ALA A 24 6.61 -2.29 6.91
CA ALA A 24 7.90 -2.98 6.81
C ALA A 24 8.31 -3.21 5.34
N TRP A 25 7.38 -3.58 4.46
CA TRP A 25 7.70 -3.78 3.04
C TRP A 25 7.99 -2.48 2.29
N ILE A 26 7.34 -1.36 2.66
CA ILE A 26 7.70 -0.04 2.13
C ILE A 26 9.15 0.32 2.49
N ALA A 27 9.55 0.06 3.74
CA ALA A 27 10.89 0.39 4.24
C ALA A 27 11.98 -0.59 3.75
N ASP A 28 11.72 -1.89 3.84
CA ASP A 28 12.73 -2.94 3.70
C ASP A 28 12.72 -3.59 2.32
N LYS A 29 11.58 -3.54 1.60
CA LYS A 29 11.38 -4.23 0.32
C LYS A 29 11.06 -3.29 -0.84
N ALA A 30 11.11 -1.97 -0.63
CA ALA A 30 10.76 -0.97 -1.62
C ALA A 30 9.40 -1.22 -2.30
N MET A 31 8.42 -1.69 -1.52
CA MET A 31 7.05 -1.93 -2.01
C MET A 31 6.48 -0.66 -2.66
N PRO A 32 5.85 -0.77 -3.85
CA PRO A 32 5.24 0.37 -4.53
C PRO A 32 4.18 1.05 -3.66
N ALA A 33 4.48 2.29 -3.29
CA ALA A 33 3.65 3.10 -2.41
C ALA A 33 3.84 4.58 -2.76
N HIS A 34 2.75 5.34 -2.76
CA HIS A 34 2.73 6.74 -3.17
C HIS A 34 2.30 7.62 -2.03
N LYS A 35 3.06 8.69 -1.76
CA LYS A 35 2.78 9.59 -0.63
C LYS A 35 1.90 10.75 -1.09
N VAL A 36 0.66 10.79 -0.59
CA VAL A 36 -0.30 11.87 -0.83
C VAL A 36 -0.54 12.62 0.47
N GLY A 37 0.15 13.76 0.63
CA GLY A 37 0.18 14.51 1.87
C GLY A 37 0.82 13.69 3.00
N ARG A 38 0.03 13.35 4.02
CA ARG A 38 0.47 12.52 5.16
C ARG A 38 0.13 11.04 5.01
N LEU A 39 -0.59 10.66 3.97
CA LEU A 39 -1.09 9.30 3.78
C LEU A 39 -0.30 8.58 2.69
N TRP A 40 -0.07 7.28 2.91
CA TRP A 40 0.35 6.38 1.86
C TRP A 40 -0.87 5.88 1.08
N LYS A 41 -0.72 5.81 -0.24
CA LYS A 41 -1.70 5.35 -1.20
C LYS A 41 -1.07 4.29 -2.10
N PHE A 42 -1.86 3.29 -2.44
CA PHE A 42 -1.39 2.10 -3.16
C PHE A 42 -2.30 1.82 -4.36
N GLN A 43 -1.73 1.31 -5.44
CA GLN A 43 -2.47 0.67 -6.52
C GLN A 43 -2.22 -0.84 -6.42
N ALA A 44 -3.27 -1.66 -6.41
CA ALA A 44 -3.11 -3.10 -6.30
C ALA A 44 -2.44 -3.69 -7.55
N SER A 45 -2.54 -3.02 -8.71
CA SER A 45 -1.82 -3.43 -9.92
C SER A 45 -0.30 -3.19 -9.88
N GLU A 46 0.18 -2.32 -8.99
CA GLU A 46 1.61 -2.02 -8.85
C GLU A 46 2.29 -2.85 -7.76
N VAL A 47 1.50 -3.40 -6.83
CA VAL A 47 1.95 -4.15 -5.66
C VAL A 47 1.96 -5.65 -5.95
#